data_AF-A0A8F4KHR1-F1
#
_entry.id   AF-A0A8F4KHR1-F1
#
_cell.length_a   1.000
_cell.length_b   1.000
_cell.length_c   1.000
_cell.angle_alpha   90.00
_cell.angle_beta   90.00
_cell.angle_gamma   90.00
#
_symmetry.space_group_name_H-M   'P 1'
#
loop_
_entity.id
_entity.type
_entity.pdbx_description
1 polymer ?
#
loop_
_entity_poly.entity_id
_entity_poly.type
_entity_poly.pdbx_seq_one_letter_code
_entity_poly.pdbx_strand_id
1 'polypeptide(L)'
;MSSNITITDELVAEIANRMADEGQKVSPVAIWSEVHTGSVVAVAAALRKWRETRAPRMPQVVERPTLPETVTHTMRDALDRLWTSAQDEAERAVARRLAAMRQRVEDASSERDDALAELQTTVQELDALQVQLDKMTSAYDEKVDTVAGLEEDIALAVQRTDAAEKRAQELAGRVSLLEAELERAALAAQRGALSFEETDAAGEGEGASESAGSVVETRAGETERAALEAAHSEAVARLESELEAIRAQLQTEQEAHAARREEVMGAQAERDAAALELQNVQTQIASLTDQRDAGASEIAVAVDSAELDALKAQMSRDAKAHSAAIAEARETVGKWSDYANGLKQQLAQANEKMIVVLARSAGEASLSRRLAAELGRVEPQHELLRNETQQQVVVEAINAHLEKQGYRYDVNTGAVSKLDTERSSA
;
A
#
# COMPACT_ATOMS: atom_id res chain seq x y z
N MET A 1 3.16 49.63 -30.80
CA MET A 1 4.26 49.60 -31.79
C MET A 1 5.10 48.37 -31.47
N SER A 2 4.92 47.29 -32.22
CA SER A 2 5.74 46.09 -32.12
C SER A 2 6.57 46.02 -33.39
N SER A 3 7.84 46.35 -33.27
CA SER A 3 8.80 46.21 -34.37
C SER A 3 8.92 44.72 -34.71
N ASN A 4 8.37 44.30 -35.86
CA ASN A 4 8.67 43.00 -36.44
C ASN A 4 10.13 43.02 -36.89
N ILE A 5 11.05 42.61 -36.01
CA ILE A 5 12.43 42.34 -36.36
C ILE A 5 12.43 41.01 -37.13
N THR A 6 12.57 41.09 -38.45
CA THR A 6 12.75 39.91 -39.31
C THR A 6 14.07 39.23 -38.97
N ILE A 7 14.03 37.93 -38.63
CA ILE A 7 15.22 37.10 -38.49
C ILE A 7 15.97 37.11 -39.82
N THR A 8 17.24 37.53 -39.79
CA THR A 8 18.12 37.44 -40.95
C THR A 8 18.94 36.16 -40.91
N ASP A 9 19.18 35.56 -42.07
CA ASP A 9 19.98 34.32 -42.21
C ASP A 9 21.42 34.53 -41.66
N GLU A 10 21.95 35.77 -41.70
CA GLU A 10 23.27 36.10 -41.14
C GLU A 10 23.32 35.98 -39.61
N LEU A 11 22.27 36.40 -38.90
CA LEU A 11 22.24 36.39 -37.43
C LEU A 11 22.13 34.97 -36.88
N VAL A 12 21.39 34.10 -37.56
CA VAL A 12 21.35 32.66 -37.27
C VAL A 12 22.71 32.00 -37.52
N ALA A 13 23.41 32.39 -38.59
CA ALA A 13 24.74 31.89 -38.91
C ALA A 13 25.81 32.33 -37.91
N GLU A 14 25.75 33.57 -37.42
CA GLU A 14 26.68 34.10 -36.40
C GLU A 14 26.53 33.37 -35.06
N ILE A 15 25.29 33.17 -34.59
CA ILE A 15 25.01 32.43 -33.35
C ILE A 15 25.39 30.96 -33.49
N ALA A 16 25.12 30.35 -34.64
CA ALA A 16 25.53 28.98 -34.94
C ALA A 16 27.06 28.83 -34.95
N ASN A 17 27.80 29.82 -35.47
CA ASN A 17 29.28 29.84 -35.43
C ASN A 17 29.78 29.91 -33.99
N ARG A 18 29.29 30.86 -33.20
CA ARG A 18 29.68 31.02 -31.79
C ARG A 18 29.39 29.75 -30.98
N MET A 19 28.19 29.18 -31.09
CA MET A 19 27.84 27.93 -30.41
C MET A 19 28.71 26.74 -30.83
N ALA A 20 29.08 26.67 -32.11
CA ALA A 20 29.98 25.63 -32.61
C ALA A 20 31.42 25.80 -32.06
N ASP A 21 31.89 27.04 -31.99
CA ASP A 21 33.23 27.38 -31.46
C ASP A 21 33.32 27.13 -29.95
N GLU A 22 32.19 27.26 -29.23
CA GLU A 22 32.03 26.94 -27.80
C GLU A 22 31.79 25.43 -27.53
N GLY A 23 31.72 24.59 -28.58
CA GLY A 23 31.49 23.15 -28.45
C GLY A 23 30.05 22.75 -28.06
N GLN A 24 29.09 23.69 -28.14
CA GLN A 24 27.69 23.46 -27.83
C GLN A 24 26.93 22.82 -29.01
N LYS A 25 25.86 22.08 -28.72
CA LYS A 25 25.02 21.46 -29.76
C LYS A 25 24.20 22.51 -30.50
N VAL A 26 24.51 22.72 -31.78
CA VAL A 26 23.83 23.66 -32.68
C VAL A 26 22.46 23.10 -33.14
N SER A 27 21.40 23.43 -32.41
CA SER A 27 20.01 23.02 -32.68
C SER A 27 19.12 24.23 -33.01
N PRO A 28 18.10 24.09 -33.88
CA PRO A 28 17.14 25.17 -34.16
C PRO A 28 16.49 25.76 -32.91
N VAL A 29 16.24 24.93 -31.89
CA VAL A 29 15.66 25.35 -30.61
C VAL A 29 16.67 26.13 -29.77
N ALA A 30 17.94 25.71 -29.79
CA ALA A 30 19.00 26.36 -29.02
C ALA A 30 19.38 27.74 -29.59
N ILE A 31 19.31 27.90 -30.92
CA ILE A 31 19.46 29.22 -31.54
C ILE A 31 18.21 30.08 -31.32
N TRP A 32 17.02 29.50 -31.36
CA TRP A 32 15.79 30.24 -31.10
C TRP A 32 15.74 30.78 -29.65
N SER A 33 16.27 30.04 -28.68
CA SER A 33 16.42 30.49 -27.28
C SER A 33 17.49 31.57 -27.07
N GLU A 34 18.30 31.90 -28.08
CA GLU A 34 19.23 33.03 -28.03
C GLU A 34 18.61 34.25 -28.70
N VAL A 35 17.92 34.04 -29.83
CA VAL A 35 17.37 35.10 -30.68
C VAL A 35 16.02 35.63 -30.18
N HIS A 36 15.22 34.79 -29.50
CA HIS A 36 13.87 35.07 -28.94
C HIS A 36 12.90 35.83 -29.86
N THR A 37 13.16 35.83 -31.16
CA THR A 37 12.40 36.61 -32.15
C THR A 37 12.21 35.76 -33.41
N GLY A 38 11.03 35.88 -34.02
CA GLY A 38 10.58 35.13 -35.20
C GLY A 38 10.29 33.63 -34.98
N SER A 39 9.99 32.92 -36.07
CA SER A 39 9.53 31.51 -36.05
C SER A 39 10.70 30.53 -36.01
N VAL A 40 10.61 29.50 -35.16
CA VAL A 40 11.53 28.36 -35.09
C VAL A 40 11.75 27.70 -36.46
N VAL A 41 10.73 27.75 -37.33
CA VAL A 41 10.80 27.20 -38.70
C VAL A 41 11.74 28.02 -39.59
N ALA A 42 11.77 29.35 -39.44
CA ALA A 42 12.69 30.23 -40.16
C ALA A 42 14.13 30.02 -39.67
N VAL A 43 14.33 29.89 -38.35
CA VAL A 43 15.63 29.51 -37.76
C VAL A 43 16.09 28.15 -38.29
N ALA A 44 15.21 27.15 -38.35
CA ALA A 44 15.55 25.84 -38.89
C ALA A 44 15.95 25.88 -40.38
N ALA A 45 15.31 26.74 -41.18
CA ALA A 45 15.65 26.93 -42.59
C ALA A 45 17.00 27.63 -42.78
N ALA A 46 17.26 28.71 -42.03
CA ALA A 46 18.55 29.41 -42.04
C ALA A 46 19.69 28.53 -41.52
N LEU A 47 19.45 27.74 -40.48
CA LEU A 47 20.39 26.76 -39.95
C LEU A 47 20.73 25.68 -40.97
N ARG A 48 19.75 25.24 -41.77
CA ARG A 48 19.98 24.27 -42.85
C ARG A 48 20.91 24.84 -43.91
N LYS A 49 20.70 26.08 -44.36
CA LYS A 49 21.61 26.77 -45.30
C LYS A 49 23.02 26.94 -44.72
N TRP A 50 23.13 27.28 -43.44
CA TRP A 50 24.41 27.38 -42.75
C TRP A 50 25.14 26.03 -42.65
N ARG A 51 24.42 24.93 -42.40
CA ARG A 51 25.01 23.58 -42.43
C ARG A 51 25.44 23.18 -43.83
N GLU A 52 24.70 23.56 -44.86
CA GLU A 52 25.04 23.30 -46.27
C GLU A 52 26.28 24.08 -46.71
N THR A 53 26.50 25.31 -46.23
CA THR A 53 27.70 26.10 -46.53
C THR A 53 28.93 25.65 -45.73
N ARG A 54 28.74 25.08 -44.54
CA ARG A 54 29.82 24.49 -43.70
C ARG A 54 30.06 23.00 -43.95
N ALA A 55 29.16 22.29 -44.62
CA ALA A 55 29.40 20.92 -45.01
C ALA A 55 30.69 20.93 -45.84
N PRO A 56 31.77 20.25 -45.38
CA PRO A 56 33.00 20.22 -46.15
C PRO A 56 32.64 19.66 -47.52
N ARG A 57 32.78 20.48 -48.57
CA ARG A 57 32.84 19.98 -49.95
C ARG A 57 33.98 18.99 -49.93
N MET A 58 33.65 17.71 -49.83
CA MET A 58 34.64 16.66 -49.73
C MET A 58 35.63 16.86 -50.89
N PRO A 59 36.94 16.95 -50.62
CA PRO A 59 37.93 17.01 -51.68
C PRO A 59 37.66 15.82 -52.61
N GLN A 60 37.58 16.08 -53.90
CA GLN A 60 37.37 15.06 -54.93
C GLN A 60 38.51 14.05 -54.82
N VAL A 61 38.22 12.92 -54.19
CA VAL A 61 39.15 11.80 -54.07
C VAL A 61 39.20 11.09 -55.42
N VAL A 62 40.35 11.26 -56.08
CA VAL A 62 41.12 10.29 -56.89
C VAL A 62 40.33 9.14 -57.50
N GLU A 63 40.38 9.09 -58.84
CA GLU A 63 40.00 7.96 -59.69
C GLU A 63 40.45 6.63 -59.06
N ARG A 64 39.48 5.82 -58.59
CA ARG A 64 39.72 4.40 -58.34
C ARG A 64 39.28 3.61 -59.57
N PRO A 65 40.08 2.62 -60.02
CA PRO A 65 39.70 1.74 -61.11
C PRO A 65 38.43 0.98 -60.75
N THR A 66 37.59 0.76 -61.74
CA THR A 66 36.32 0.04 -61.62
C THR A 66 36.59 -1.40 -61.18
N LEU A 67 35.91 -1.83 -60.11
CA LEU A 67 35.85 -3.23 -59.72
C LEU A 67 35.07 -3.99 -60.81
N PRO A 68 35.51 -5.20 -61.22
CA PRO A 68 34.79 -6.02 -62.20
C PRO A 68 33.31 -6.24 -61.83
N GLU A 69 32.41 -6.30 -62.82
CA GLU A 69 30.95 -6.42 -62.64
C GLU A 69 30.54 -7.64 -61.77
N THR A 70 31.34 -8.70 -61.80
CA THR A 70 31.17 -9.88 -60.95
C THR A 70 31.44 -9.60 -59.48
N VAL A 71 32.40 -8.73 -59.17
CA VAL A 71 32.71 -8.28 -57.81
C VAL A 71 31.63 -7.32 -57.30
N THR A 72 31.07 -6.45 -58.15
CA THR A 72 29.99 -5.55 -57.73
C THR A 72 28.68 -6.31 -57.48
N HIS A 73 28.35 -7.31 -58.29
CA HIS A 73 27.19 -8.18 -58.05
C HIS A 73 27.34 -8.97 -56.76
N THR A 74 28.48 -9.62 -56.53
CA THR A 74 28.72 -10.39 -55.30
C THR A 74 28.72 -9.49 -54.05
N MET A 75 29.26 -8.26 -54.14
CA MET A 75 29.16 -7.29 -53.05
C MET A 75 27.72 -6.85 -52.78
N ARG A 76 26.90 -6.65 -53.82
CA ARG A 76 25.48 -6.31 -53.66
C ARG A 76 24.70 -7.45 -53.01
N ASP A 77 24.90 -8.69 -53.46
CA ASP A 77 24.30 -9.87 -52.83
C ASP A 77 24.74 -10.04 -51.36
N ALA A 78 26.01 -9.79 -51.07
CA ALA A 78 26.54 -9.84 -49.71
C ALA A 78 25.93 -8.75 -48.83
N LEU A 79 25.75 -7.53 -49.35
CA LEU A 79 25.06 -6.44 -48.66
C LEU A 79 23.59 -6.76 -48.41
N ASP A 80 22.87 -7.31 -49.38
CA ASP A 80 21.46 -7.69 -49.21
C ASP A 80 21.30 -8.81 -48.16
N ARG A 81 22.20 -9.79 -48.15
CA ARG A 81 22.24 -10.84 -47.11
C ARG A 81 22.56 -10.26 -45.73
N LEU A 82 23.52 -9.35 -45.66
CA LEU A 82 23.92 -8.72 -44.40
C LEU A 82 22.80 -7.80 -43.86
N TRP A 83 22.14 -7.06 -44.75
CA TRP A 83 20.97 -6.25 -44.42
C TRP A 83 19.81 -7.10 -43.89
N THR A 84 19.48 -8.19 -44.60
CA THR A 84 18.40 -9.11 -44.17
C THR A 84 18.75 -9.76 -42.83
N SER A 85 19.98 -10.23 -42.65
CA SER A 85 20.45 -10.80 -41.38
C SER A 85 20.41 -9.80 -40.22
N ALA A 86 20.81 -8.55 -40.47
CA ALA A 86 20.76 -7.48 -39.48
C ALA A 86 19.31 -7.10 -39.13
N GLN A 87 18.42 -7.06 -40.12
CA GLN A 87 16.99 -6.83 -39.91
C GLN A 87 16.37 -7.96 -39.08
N ASP A 88 16.61 -9.23 -39.44
CA ASP A 88 16.08 -10.37 -38.69
C ASP A 88 16.60 -10.39 -37.25
N GLU A 89 17.89 -10.06 -37.02
CA GLU A 89 18.43 -10.00 -35.65
C GLU A 89 17.83 -8.83 -34.85
N ALA A 90 17.60 -7.68 -35.48
CA ALA A 90 16.91 -6.56 -34.85
C ALA A 90 15.46 -6.94 -34.47
N GLU A 91 14.73 -7.61 -35.38
CA GLU A 91 13.37 -8.10 -35.12
C GLU A 91 13.35 -9.12 -33.98
N ARG A 92 14.29 -10.09 -33.98
CA ARG A 92 14.45 -11.05 -32.87
C ARG A 92 14.78 -10.35 -31.55
N ALA A 93 15.66 -9.35 -31.56
CA ALA A 93 16.03 -8.61 -30.35
C ALA A 93 14.84 -7.83 -29.78
N VAL A 94 14.05 -7.17 -30.64
CA VAL A 94 12.81 -6.49 -30.24
C VAL A 94 11.79 -7.49 -29.71
N ALA A 95 11.59 -8.62 -30.39
CA ALA A 95 10.66 -9.67 -29.95
C ALA A 95 11.04 -10.24 -28.58
N ARG A 96 12.33 -10.53 -28.34
CA ARG A 96 12.84 -10.97 -27.03
C ARG A 96 12.59 -9.94 -25.94
N ARG A 97 12.83 -8.65 -26.22
CA ARG A 97 12.60 -7.57 -25.27
C ARG A 97 11.12 -7.36 -24.96
N LEU A 98 10.25 -7.45 -25.97
CA LEU A 98 8.80 -7.37 -25.78
C LEU A 98 8.26 -8.56 -24.98
N ALA A 99 8.74 -9.77 -25.25
CA ALA A 99 8.37 -10.96 -24.48
C ALA A 99 8.79 -10.83 -23.01
N ALA A 100 10.04 -10.42 -22.75
CA ALA A 100 10.53 -10.17 -21.39
C ALA A 100 9.73 -9.08 -20.67
N MET A 101 9.31 -8.03 -21.38
CA MET A 101 8.47 -6.97 -20.80
C MET A 101 7.08 -7.48 -20.45
N ARG A 102 6.45 -8.26 -21.34
CA ARG A 102 5.13 -8.86 -21.08
C ARG A 102 5.18 -9.76 -19.87
N GLN A 103 6.19 -10.61 -19.77
CA GLN A 103 6.38 -11.48 -18.61
C GLN A 103 6.47 -10.66 -17.31
N ARG A 104 7.31 -9.62 -17.27
CA ARG A 104 7.42 -8.76 -16.08
C ARG A 104 6.12 -8.05 -15.70
N VAL A 105 5.32 -7.65 -16.69
CA VAL A 105 4.01 -7.03 -16.44
C VAL A 105 3.03 -8.05 -15.89
N GLU A 106 3.06 -9.28 -16.42
CA GLU A 106 2.24 -10.39 -15.93
C GLU A 106 2.62 -10.79 -14.51
N ASP A 107 3.91 -10.99 -14.22
CA ASP A 107 4.45 -11.28 -12.89
C ASP A 107 4.05 -10.19 -11.88
N ALA A 108 4.23 -8.91 -12.23
CA ALA A 108 3.84 -7.79 -11.38
C ALA A 108 2.31 -7.69 -11.18
N SER A 109 1.52 -8.13 -12.17
CA SER A 109 0.07 -8.17 -12.03
C SER A 109 -0.40 -9.30 -11.12
N SER A 110 0.24 -10.48 -11.20
CA SER A 110 -0.04 -11.58 -10.27
C SER A 110 0.36 -11.22 -8.85
N GLU A 111 1.54 -10.63 -8.62
CA GLU A 111 1.98 -10.19 -7.29
C GLU A 111 1.01 -9.16 -6.68
N ARG A 112 0.50 -8.22 -7.50
CA ARG A 112 -0.52 -7.27 -7.07
C ARG A 112 -1.83 -7.98 -6.70
N ASP A 113 -2.28 -8.93 -7.51
CA ASP A 113 -3.55 -9.61 -7.29
C ASP A 113 -3.50 -10.51 -6.04
N ASP A 114 -2.35 -11.16 -5.80
CA ASP A 114 -2.08 -11.93 -4.58
C ASP A 114 -2.08 -11.00 -3.35
N ALA A 115 -1.38 -9.87 -3.40
CA ALA A 115 -1.38 -8.88 -2.32
C ALA A 115 -2.76 -8.29 -2.05
N LEU A 116 -3.58 -8.08 -3.09
CA LEU A 116 -4.97 -7.64 -2.93
C LEU A 116 -5.84 -8.73 -2.28
N ALA A 117 -5.63 -10.00 -2.60
CA ALA A 117 -6.34 -11.10 -1.96
C ALA A 117 -5.97 -11.24 -0.47
N GLU A 118 -4.69 -11.06 -0.13
CA GLU A 118 -4.24 -11.02 1.27
C GLU A 118 -4.86 -9.83 2.03
N LEU A 119 -4.84 -8.62 1.45
CA LEU A 119 -5.51 -7.45 2.04
C LEU A 119 -7.02 -7.64 2.22
N GLN A 120 -7.71 -8.28 1.26
CA GLN A 120 -9.12 -8.61 1.42
C GLN A 120 -9.37 -9.59 2.57
N THR A 121 -8.45 -10.52 2.77
CA THR A 121 -8.51 -11.49 3.87
C THR A 121 -8.34 -10.80 5.22
N THR A 122 -7.33 -9.92 5.38
CA THR A 122 -7.12 -9.19 6.62
C THR A 122 -8.25 -8.22 6.96
N VAL A 123 -8.87 -7.58 5.95
CA VAL A 123 -10.08 -6.77 6.15
C VAL A 123 -11.24 -7.63 6.67
N GLN A 124 -11.46 -8.83 6.11
CA GLN A 124 -12.52 -9.73 6.59
C GLN A 124 -12.27 -10.20 8.03
N GLU A 125 -11.01 -10.45 8.39
CA GLU A 125 -10.62 -10.79 9.76
C GLU A 125 -10.87 -9.64 10.74
N LEU A 126 -10.55 -8.39 10.36
CA LEU A 126 -10.87 -7.21 11.16
C LEU A 126 -12.38 -7.01 11.33
N ASP A 127 -13.17 -7.19 10.27
CA ASP A 127 -14.63 -7.11 10.35
C ASP A 127 -15.18 -8.19 11.31
N ALA A 128 -14.63 -9.40 11.26
CA ALA A 128 -15.00 -10.48 12.17
C ALA A 128 -14.64 -10.17 13.62
N LEU A 129 -13.44 -9.61 13.87
CA LEU A 129 -13.02 -9.15 15.21
C LEU A 129 -13.89 -8.01 15.72
N GLN A 130 -14.27 -7.06 14.87
CA GLN A 130 -15.18 -5.96 15.24
C GLN A 130 -16.55 -6.50 15.66
N VAL A 131 -17.12 -7.44 14.90
CA VAL A 131 -18.39 -8.10 15.26
C VAL A 131 -18.28 -8.85 16.58
N GLN A 132 -17.14 -9.50 16.87
CA GLN A 132 -16.90 -10.15 18.15
C GLN A 132 -16.81 -9.14 19.29
N LEU A 133 -16.13 -8.01 19.08
CA LEU A 133 -16.00 -6.94 20.06
C LEU A 133 -17.37 -6.31 20.38
N ASP A 134 -18.20 -6.06 19.38
CA ASP A 134 -19.56 -5.52 19.57
C ASP A 134 -20.43 -6.50 20.38
N LYS A 135 -20.32 -7.81 20.10
CA LYS A 135 -21.02 -8.86 20.87
C LYS A 135 -20.56 -8.92 22.32
N MET A 136 -19.24 -8.90 22.56
CA MET A 136 -18.70 -8.95 23.93
C MET A 136 -19.01 -7.68 24.70
N THR A 137 -19.03 -6.52 24.03
CA THR A 137 -19.44 -5.24 24.63
C THR A 137 -20.92 -5.25 25.00
N SER A 138 -21.80 -5.76 24.13
CA SER A 138 -23.22 -5.91 24.46
C SER A 138 -23.44 -6.86 25.65
N ALA A 139 -22.71 -7.99 25.69
CA ALA A 139 -22.76 -8.92 26.81
C ALA A 139 -22.20 -8.30 28.11
N TYR A 140 -21.18 -7.44 28.01
CA TYR A 140 -20.67 -6.67 29.14
C TYR A 140 -21.74 -5.71 29.69
N ASP A 141 -22.40 -4.95 28.82
CA ASP A 141 -23.45 -4.01 29.22
C ASP A 141 -24.62 -4.74 29.89
N GLU A 142 -25.07 -5.86 29.34
CA GLU A 142 -26.09 -6.71 29.97
C GLU A 142 -25.65 -7.17 31.38
N LYS A 143 -24.38 -7.55 31.55
CA LYS A 143 -23.86 -7.97 32.85
C LYS A 143 -23.76 -6.81 33.84
N VAL A 144 -23.35 -5.63 33.39
CA VAL A 144 -23.36 -4.40 34.21
C VAL A 144 -24.78 -4.12 34.72
N ASP A 145 -25.78 -4.20 33.84
CA ASP A 145 -27.19 -4.02 34.22
C ASP A 145 -27.65 -5.07 35.24
N THR A 146 -27.26 -6.33 35.08
CA THR A 146 -27.58 -7.37 36.09
C THR A 146 -26.95 -7.10 37.45
N VAL A 147 -25.69 -6.65 37.50
CA VAL A 147 -25.00 -6.30 38.75
C VAL A 147 -25.70 -5.12 39.41
N ALA A 148 -26.06 -4.09 38.64
CA ALA A 148 -26.81 -2.94 39.16
C ALA A 148 -28.17 -3.35 39.74
N GLY A 149 -28.90 -4.26 39.07
CA GLY A 149 -30.15 -4.82 39.59
C GLY A 149 -29.97 -5.58 40.90
N LEU A 150 -28.95 -6.45 40.99
CA LEU A 150 -28.63 -7.18 42.22
C LEU A 150 -28.23 -6.23 43.37
N GLU A 151 -27.52 -5.15 43.07
CA GLU A 151 -27.18 -4.12 44.07
C GLU A 151 -28.43 -3.45 44.65
N GLU A 152 -29.42 -3.12 43.81
CA GLU A 152 -30.69 -2.56 44.25
C GLU A 152 -31.49 -3.57 45.10
N ASP A 153 -31.56 -4.83 44.66
CA ASP A 153 -32.25 -5.89 45.40
C ASP A 153 -31.61 -6.15 46.77
N ILE A 154 -30.28 -6.18 46.86
CA ILE A 154 -29.55 -6.29 48.12
C ILE A 154 -29.87 -5.09 49.03
N ALA A 155 -29.87 -3.86 48.49
CA ALA A 155 -30.18 -2.67 49.28
C ALA A 155 -31.61 -2.72 49.84
N LEU A 156 -32.60 -3.15 49.05
CA LEU A 156 -33.97 -3.34 49.50
C LEU A 156 -34.09 -4.46 50.54
N ALA A 157 -33.38 -5.57 50.35
CA ALA A 157 -33.36 -6.68 51.30
C ALA A 157 -32.74 -6.27 52.65
N VAL A 158 -31.64 -5.50 52.63
CA VAL A 158 -31.02 -4.92 53.84
C VAL A 158 -31.98 -3.97 54.57
N GLN A 159 -32.71 -3.11 53.85
CA GLN A 159 -33.72 -2.25 54.47
C GLN A 159 -34.84 -3.07 55.15
N ARG A 160 -35.24 -4.20 54.55
CA ARG A 160 -36.25 -5.11 55.12
C ARG A 160 -35.70 -5.83 56.36
N THR A 161 -34.43 -6.25 56.37
CA THR A 161 -33.81 -6.84 57.56
C THR A 161 -33.71 -5.83 58.69
N ASP A 162 -33.28 -4.59 58.42
CA ASP A 162 -33.18 -3.52 59.43
C ASP A 162 -34.54 -3.20 60.05
N ALA A 163 -35.59 -3.14 59.23
CA ALA A 163 -36.95 -2.92 59.72
C ALA A 163 -37.45 -4.08 60.60
N ALA A 164 -37.11 -5.31 60.24
CA ALA A 164 -37.46 -6.50 61.03
C ALA A 164 -36.67 -6.56 62.34
N GLU A 165 -35.38 -6.22 62.32
CA GLU A 165 -34.54 -6.16 63.51
C GLU A 165 -35.09 -5.14 64.52
N LYS A 166 -35.52 -3.96 64.06
CA LYS A 166 -36.18 -2.97 64.91
C LYS A 166 -37.46 -3.51 65.56
N ARG A 167 -38.31 -4.21 64.80
CA ARG A 167 -39.53 -4.84 65.35
C ARG A 167 -39.21 -5.92 66.38
N ALA A 168 -38.20 -6.74 66.14
CA ALA A 168 -37.74 -7.74 67.11
C ALA A 168 -37.21 -7.09 68.40
N GLN A 169 -36.47 -5.98 68.28
CA GLN A 169 -36.03 -5.18 69.45
C GLN A 169 -37.21 -4.60 70.23
N GLU A 170 -38.21 -4.05 69.54
CA GLU A 170 -39.44 -3.54 70.17
C GLU A 170 -40.22 -4.63 70.91
N LEU A 171 -40.39 -5.81 70.31
CA LEU A 171 -41.05 -6.96 70.93
C LEU A 171 -40.26 -7.46 72.14
N ALA A 172 -38.94 -7.58 72.04
CA ALA A 172 -38.08 -7.94 73.18
C ALA A 172 -38.20 -6.92 74.33
N GLY A 173 -38.26 -5.62 74.01
CA GLY A 173 -38.55 -4.57 74.99
C GLY A 173 -39.89 -4.76 75.69
N ARG A 174 -40.96 -5.11 74.96
CA ARG A 174 -42.28 -5.41 75.55
C ARG A 174 -42.27 -6.65 76.44
N VAL A 175 -41.59 -7.72 76.02
CA VAL A 175 -41.43 -8.95 76.84
C VAL A 175 -40.79 -8.61 78.18
N SER A 176 -39.66 -7.89 78.16
CA SER A 176 -38.97 -7.51 79.41
C SER A 176 -39.82 -6.61 80.34
N LEU A 177 -40.63 -5.71 79.78
CA LEU A 177 -41.56 -4.89 80.57
C LEU A 177 -42.65 -5.74 81.23
N LEU A 178 -43.30 -6.62 80.46
CA LEU A 178 -44.35 -7.49 80.96
C LEU A 178 -43.83 -8.53 81.96
N GLU A 179 -42.61 -9.05 81.78
CA GLU A 179 -41.94 -9.92 82.75
C GLU A 179 -41.77 -9.19 84.09
N ALA A 180 -41.30 -7.94 84.06
CA ALA A 180 -41.17 -7.13 85.26
C ALA A 180 -42.53 -6.79 85.91
N GLU A 181 -43.59 -6.60 85.12
CA GLU A 181 -44.96 -6.39 85.62
C GLU A 181 -45.53 -7.66 86.26
N LEU A 182 -45.33 -8.83 85.64
CA LEU A 182 -45.70 -10.13 86.20
C LEU A 182 -44.96 -10.38 87.51
N GLU A 183 -43.65 -10.17 87.56
CA GLU A 183 -42.88 -10.31 88.81
C GLU A 183 -43.41 -9.41 89.91
N ARG A 184 -43.76 -8.14 89.60
CA ARG A 184 -44.37 -7.23 90.58
C ARG A 184 -45.75 -7.70 91.03
N ALA A 185 -46.60 -8.19 90.11
CA ALA A 185 -47.93 -8.71 90.42
C ALA A 185 -47.84 -9.98 91.29
N ALA A 186 -46.92 -10.89 90.97
CA ALA A 186 -46.65 -12.10 91.73
C ALA A 186 -46.13 -11.77 93.14
N LEU A 187 -45.18 -10.82 93.27
CA LEU A 187 -44.70 -10.36 94.57
C LEU A 187 -45.80 -9.64 95.38
N ALA A 188 -46.70 -8.90 94.73
CA ALA A 188 -47.85 -8.28 95.39
C ALA A 188 -48.85 -9.33 95.89
N ALA A 189 -49.14 -10.35 95.08
CA ALA A 189 -49.98 -11.47 95.48
C ALA A 189 -49.37 -12.25 96.65
N GLN A 190 -48.06 -12.51 96.62
CA GLN A 190 -47.32 -13.15 97.74
C GLN A 190 -47.36 -12.31 99.01
N ARG A 191 -47.13 -10.99 98.92
CA ARG A 191 -47.21 -10.09 100.08
C ARG A 191 -48.62 -9.99 100.64
N GLY A 192 -49.63 -9.96 99.78
CA GLY A 192 -51.03 -10.06 100.19
C GLY A 192 -51.25 -11.31 101.03
N ALA A 193 -50.97 -12.49 100.46
CA ALA A 193 -51.11 -13.78 101.14
C ALA A 193 -50.39 -13.82 102.51
N LEU A 194 -49.15 -13.33 102.59
CA LEU A 194 -48.36 -13.29 103.83
C LEU A 194 -48.90 -12.28 104.87
N SER A 195 -49.29 -11.07 104.44
CA SER A 195 -49.88 -10.07 105.34
C SER A 195 -51.22 -10.53 105.93
N PHE A 196 -51.95 -11.36 105.19
CA PHE A 196 -53.22 -11.92 105.63
C PHE A 196 -53.05 -13.15 106.54
N GLU A 197 -52.04 -14.00 106.30
CA GLU A 197 -51.63 -15.06 107.24
C GLU A 197 -51.19 -14.49 108.60
N GLU A 198 -50.51 -13.33 108.61
CA GLU A 198 -50.09 -12.64 109.83
C GLU A 198 -51.27 -12.05 110.61
N THR A 199 -52.33 -11.59 109.93
CA THR A 199 -53.57 -11.11 110.59
C THR A 199 -54.46 -12.23 111.12
N ASP A 200 -54.52 -13.39 110.44
CA ASP A 200 -55.26 -14.55 110.94
C ASP A 200 -54.58 -15.15 112.18
N ALA A 201 -53.23 -15.25 112.17
CA ALA A 201 -52.47 -15.72 113.32
C ALA A 201 -52.55 -14.78 114.54
N ALA A 202 -52.72 -13.47 114.32
CA ALA A 202 -52.95 -12.50 115.40
C ALA A 202 -54.40 -12.54 115.94
N GLY A 203 -55.39 -12.84 115.10
CA GLY A 203 -56.80 -12.97 115.49
C GLY A 203 -57.11 -14.22 116.31
N GLU A 204 -56.34 -15.30 116.15
CA GLU A 204 -56.49 -16.52 116.98
C GLU A 204 -55.87 -16.38 118.40
N GLY A 205 -55.06 -15.34 118.65
CA GLY A 205 -54.36 -15.13 119.92
C GLY A 205 -55.12 -14.36 121.00
N GLU A 206 -56.22 -13.66 120.67
CA GLU A 206 -56.87 -12.70 121.58
C GLU A 206 -58.41 -12.81 121.52
N GLY A 207 -58.95 -13.96 121.94
CA GLY A 207 -60.40 -14.21 121.81
C GLY A 207 -60.98 -15.35 122.65
N ALA A 208 -60.42 -15.66 123.83
CA ALA A 208 -61.09 -16.52 124.80
C ALA A 208 -62.03 -15.71 125.73
N SER A 209 -62.95 -14.89 125.20
CA SER A 209 -64.17 -14.46 125.90
C SER A 209 -65.13 -13.65 125.00
N GLU A 210 -66.40 -14.07 124.95
CA GLU A 210 -67.62 -13.33 124.54
C GLU A 210 -67.72 -12.69 123.14
N SER A 211 -68.40 -13.38 122.20
CA SER A 211 -69.70 -12.94 121.63
C SER A 211 -70.01 -13.55 120.26
N ALA A 212 -71.22 -14.11 120.14
CA ALA A 212 -71.84 -14.64 118.92
C ALA A 212 -72.19 -13.59 117.83
N GLY A 213 -71.56 -12.41 117.85
CA GLY A 213 -71.72 -11.34 116.85
C GLY A 213 -70.56 -11.23 115.84
N SER A 214 -69.40 -11.83 116.13
CA SER A 214 -68.16 -11.68 115.34
C SER A 214 -68.05 -12.65 114.14
N VAL A 215 -68.85 -13.73 114.11
CA VAL A 215 -68.80 -14.77 113.06
C VAL A 215 -69.35 -14.29 111.70
N VAL A 216 -70.10 -13.19 111.67
CA VAL A 216 -70.61 -12.60 110.42
C VAL A 216 -69.59 -11.65 109.78
N GLU A 217 -68.74 -10.99 110.57
CA GLU A 217 -67.68 -10.10 110.06
C GLU A 217 -66.49 -10.88 109.52
N THR A 218 -66.08 -12.00 110.14
CA THR A 218 -65.01 -12.86 109.62
C THR A 218 -65.39 -13.53 108.29
N ARG A 219 -66.64 -13.99 108.16
CA ARG A 219 -67.14 -14.63 106.93
C ARG A 219 -67.28 -13.65 105.76
N ALA A 220 -67.56 -12.38 106.03
CA ALA A 220 -67.57 -11.32 105.01
C ALA A 220 -66.14 -10.98 104.54
N GLY A 221 -65.19 -10.87 105.48
CA GLY A 221 -63.77 -10.66 105.16
C GLY A 221 -63.13 -11.81 104.38
N GLU A 222 -63.46 -13.07 104.70
CA GLU A 222 -63.02 -14.25 103.96
C GLU A 222 -63.49 -14.25 102.49
N THR A 223 -64.73 -13.79 102.24
CA THR A 223 -65.23 -13.69 100.85
C THR A 223 -64.57 -12.57 100.05
N GLU A 224 -64.23 -11.46 100.71
CA GLU A 224 -63.48 -10.36 100.09
C GLU A 224 -62.03 -10.77 99.82
N ARG A 225 -61.42 -11.56 100.71
CA ARG A 225 -60.10 -12.18 100.52
C ARG A 225 -60.06 -13.14 99.35
N ALA A 226 -61.00 -14.08 99.29
CA ALA A 226 -61.08 -15.02 98.17
C ALA A 226 -61.32 -14.29 96.84
N ALA A 227 -62.07 -13.18 96.85
CA ALA A 227 -62.27 -12.35 95.68
C ALA A 227 -61.01 -11.59 95.23
N LEU A 228 -60.22 -11.05 96.17
CA LEU A 228 -58.95 -10.37 95.86
C LEU A 228 -57.86 -11.35 95.40
N GLU A 229 -57.71 -12.51 96.04
CA GLU A 229 -56.79 -13.57 95.61
C GLU A 229 -57.19 -14.15 94.24
N ALA A 230 -58.49 -14.32 93.99
CA ALA A 230 -59.01 -14.70 92.66
C ALA A 230 -58.72 -13.62 91.61
N ALA A 231 -58.90 -12.33 91.94
CA ALA A 231 -58.61 -11.23 91.03
C ALA A 231 -57.11 -11.11 90.73
N HIS A 232 -56.24 -11.32 91.72
CA HIS A 232 -54.78 -11.33 91.53
C HIS A 232 -54.30 -12.52 90.72
N SER A 233 -54.82 -13.73 90.98
CA SER A 233 -54.49 -14.91 90.19
C SER A 233 -54.99 -14.80 88.75
N GLU A 234 -56.17 -14.21 88.51
CA GLU A 234 -56.66 -13.92 87.17
C GLU A 234 -55.79 -12.88 86.45
N ALA A 235 -55.33 -11.84 87.15
CA ALA A 235 -54.42 -10.84 86.59
C ALA A 235 -53.05 -11.46 86.21
N VAL A 236 -52.50 -12.33 87.05
CA VAL A 236 -51.26 -13.07 86.76
C VAL A 236 -51.45 -14.00 85.55
N ALA A 237 -52.53 -14.77 85.50
CA ALA A 237 -52.82 -15.66 84.36
C ALA A 237 -53.00 -14.90 83.04
N ARG A 238 -53.61 -13.71 83.06
CA ARG A 238 -53.71 -12.84 81.88
C ARG A 238 -52.34 -12.36 81.41
N LEU A 239 -51.51 -11.84 82.33
CA LEU A 239 -50.14 -11.39 82.01
C LEU A 239 -49.25 -12.54 81.51
N GLU A 240 -49.38 -13.74 82.07
CA GLU A 240 -48.70 -14.96 81.59
C GLU A 240 -49.09 -15.30 80.14
N SER A 241 -50.40 -15.27 79.84
CA SER A 241 -50.89 -15.55 78.49
C SER A 241 -50.44 -14.51 77.46
N GLU A 242 -50.40 -13.23 77.84
CA GLU A 242 -49.91 -12.14 76.99
C GLU A 242 -48.39 -12.25 76.77
N LEU A 243 -47.63 -12.63 77.80
CA LEU A 243 -46.20 -12.89 77.69
C LEU A 243 -45.89 -14.05 76.76
N GLU A 244 -46.61 -15.17 76.87
CA GLU A 244 -46.44 -16.32 75.98
C GLU A 244 -46.76 -15.94 74.53
N ALA A 245 -47.84 -15.17 74.31
CA ALA A 245 -48.20 -14.69 72.98
C ALA A 245 -47.12 -13.78 72.37
N ILE A 246 -46.55 -12.85 73.14
CA ILE A 246 -45.50 -11.95 72.64
C ILE A 246 -44.16 -12.68 72.47
N ARG A 247 -43.82 -13.64 73.33
CA ARG A 247 -42.62 -14.49 73.16
C ARG A 247 -42.73 -15.33 71.88
N ALA A 248 -43.90 -15.90 71.59
CA ALA A 248 -44.14 -16.61 70.34
C ALA A 248 -43.97 -15.69 69.12
N GLN A 249 -44.53 -14.47 69.16
CA GLN A 249 -44.34 -13.47 68.10
C GLN A 249 -42.86 -13.09 67.92
N LEU A 250 -42.13 -12.87 69.01
CA LEU A 250 -40.70 -12.55 68.97
C LEU A 250 -39.90 -13.69 68.32
N GLN A 251 -40.17 -14.95 68.67
CA GLN A 251 -39.50 -16.09 68.06
C GLN A 251 -39.77 -16.17 66.55
N THR A 252 -41.02 -15.98 66.12
CA THR A 252 -41.36 -16.00 64.68
C THR A 252 -40.67 -14.88 63.90
N GLU A 253 -40.54 -13.67 64.48
CA GLU A 253 -39.80 -12.57 63.84
C GLU A 253 -38.29 -12.83 63.83
N GLN A 254 -37.73 -13.47 64.86
CA GLN A 254 -36.30 -13.85 64.88
C GLN A 254 -35.97 -14.91 63.81
N GLU A 255 -36.82 -15.94 63.65
CA GLU A 255 -36.67 -16.95 62.60
C GLU A 255 -36.84 -16.32 61.21
N ALA A 256 -37.83 -15.44 61.02
CA ALA A 256 -38.02 -14.70 59.78
C ALA A 256 -36.83 -13.77 59.47
N HIS A 257 -36.22 -13.18 60.50
CA HIS A 257 -35.03 -12.34 60.34
C HIS A 257 -33.78 -13.17 59.96
N ALA A 258 -33.59 -14.34 60.58
CA ALA A 258 -32.52 -15.26 60.21
C ALA A 258 -32.63 -15.68 58.73
N ALA A 259 -33.82 -16.06 58.28
CA ALA A 259 -34.08 -16.40 56.88
C ALA A 259 -33.76 -15.23 55.93
N ARG A 260 -34.19 -14.00 56.25
CA ARG A 260 -33.90 -12.81 55.43
C ARG A 260 -32.40 -12.47 55.38
N ARG A 261 -31.64 -12.72 56.46
CA ARG A 261 -30.18 -12.54 56.47
C ARG A 261 -29.50 -13.54 55.54
N GLU A 262 -29.96 -14.79 55.51
CA GLU A 262 -29.46 -15.78 54.56
C GLU A 262 -29.75 -15.38 53.10
N GLU A 263 -30.94 -14.84 52.80
CA GLU A 263 -31.28 -14.29 51.48
C GLU A 263 -30.33 -13.17 51.05
N VAL A 264 -30.03 -12.21 51.95
CA VAL A 264 -29.07 -11.12 51.67
C VAL A 264 -27.66 -11.67 51.38
N MET A 265 -27.20 -12.63 52.17
CA MET A 265 -25.89 -13.28 51.96
C MET A 265 -25.82 -14.03 50.62
N GLY A 266 -26.91 -14.70 50.24
CA GLY A 266 -27.02 -15.37 48.94
C GLY A 266 -26.94 -14.37 47.78
N ALA A 267 -27.72 -13.29 47.84
CA ALA A 267 -27.71 -12.24 46.82
C ALA A 267 -26.33 -11.54 46.72
N GLN A 268 -25.64 -11.34 47.85
CA GLN A 268 -24.26 -10.81 47.85
C GLN A 268 -23.28 -11.74 47.15
N ALA A 269 -23.36 -13.05 47.41
CA ALA A 269 -22.52 -14.03 46.72
C ALA A 269 -22.79 -14.07 45.20
N GLU A 270 -24.05 -13.93 44.79
CA GLU A 270 -24.43 -13.83 43.36
C GLU A 270 -23.86 -12.55 42.72
N ARG A 271 -23.92 -11.41 43.42
CA ARG A 271 -23.30 -10.16 42.95
C ARG A 271 -21.79 -10.32 42.79
N ASP A 272 -21.11 -10.90 43.76
CA ASP A 272 -19.65 -11.10 43.71
C ASP A 272 -19.26 -12.03 42.55
N ALA A 273 -20.03 -13.09 42.31
CA ALA A 273 -19.85 -13.96 41.16
C ALA A 273 -20.05 -13.22 39.83
N ALA A 274 -21.11 -12.41 39.71
CA ALA A 274 -21.37 -11.59 38.53
C ALA A 274 -20.28 -10.54 38.28
N ALA A 275 -19.71 -9.94 39.34
CA ALA A 275 -18.60 -9.00 39.25
C ALA A 275 -17.32 -9.65 38.71
N LEU A 276 -17.03 -10.90 39.11
CA LEU A 276 -15.91 -11.66 38.55
C LEU A 276 -16.12 -12.00 37.06
N GLU A 277 -17.34 -12.36 36.66
CA GLU A 277 -17.67 -12.57 35.25
C GLU A 277 -17.47 -11.28 34.42
N LEU A 278 -17.90 -10.13 34.96
CA LEU A 278 -17.72 -8.83 34.33
C LEU A 278 -16.25 -8.49 34.12
N GLN A 279 -15.40 -8.75 35.13
CA GLN A 279 -13.95 -8.57 35.00
C GLN A 279 -13.36 -9.47 33.90
N ASN A 280 -13.80 -10.73 33.83
CA ASN A 280 -13.34 -11.67 32.80
C ASN A 280 -13.74 -11.17 31.39
N VAL A 281 -14.99 -10.75 31.19
CA VAL A 281 -15.45 -10.18 29.91
C VAL A 281 -14.65 -8.92 29.56
N GLN A 282 -14.38 -8.04 30.52
CA GLN A 282 -13.56 -6.84 30.31
C GLN A 282 -12.15 -7.18 29.81
N THR A 283 -11.49 -8.20 30.38
CA THR A 283 -10.17 -8.65 29.90
C THR A 283 -10.22 -9.23 28.48
N GLN A 284 -11.31 -9.91 28.13
CA GLN A 284 -11.52 -10.42 26.76
C GLN A 284 -11.71 -9.27 25.76
N ILE A 285 -12.51 -8.25 26.10
CA ILE A 285 -12.70 -7.04 25.27
C ILE A 285 -11.34 -6.35 25.03
N ALA A 286 -10.53 -6.17 26.07
CA ALA A 286 -9.19 -5.59 25.92
C ALA A 286 -8.32 -6.40 24.96
N SER A 287 -8.30 -7.74 25.10
CA SER A 287 -7.51 -8.60 24.21
C SER A 287 -7.97 -8.57 22.75
N LEU A 288 -9.28 -8.51 22.49
CA LEU A 288 -9.82 -8.40 21.12
C LEU A 288 -9.54 -7.02 20.51
N THR A 289 -9.56 -5.97 21.34
CA THR A 289 -9.21 -4.61 20.91
C THR A 289 -7.74 -4.54 20.49
N ASP A 290 -6.84 -5.12 21.28
CA ASP A 290 -5.40 -5.19 20.95
C ASP A 290 -5.16 -5.97 19.65
N GLN A 291 -5.86 -7.09 19.43
CA GLN A 291 -5.77 -7.87 18.20
C GLN A 291 -6.26 -7.08 16.97
N ARG A 292 -7.39 -6.37 17.10
CA ARG A 292 -7.92 -5.50 16.05
C ARG A 292 -6.91 -4.40 15.70
N ASP A 293 -6.32 -3.75 16.70
CA ASP A 293 -5.39 -2.64 16.50
C ASP A 293 -4.07 -3.09 15.87
N ALA A 294 -3.61 -4.30 16.19
CA ALA A 294 -2.49 -4.94 15.52
C ALA A 294 -2.80 -5.18 14.04
N GLY A 295 -3.94 -5.82 13.72
CA GLY A 295 -4.34 -6.07 12.33
C GLY A 295 -4.58 -4.79 11.52
N ALA A 296 -5.13 -3.74 12.14
CA ALA A 296 -5.31 -2.43 11.49
C ALA A 296 -3.96 -1.76 11.20
N SER A 297 -2.97 -1.95 12.07
CA SER A 297 -1.61 -1.49 11.84
C SER A 297 -0.93 -2.24 10.71
N GLU A 298 -1.14 -3.56 10.59
CA GLU A 298 -0.62 -4.36 9.47
C GLU A 298 -1.21 -3.90 8.13
N ILE A 299 -2.50 -3.57 8.07
CA ILE A 299 -3.11 -2.97 6.88
C ILE A 299 -2.51 -1.59 6.59
N ALA A 300 -2.30 -0.75 7.61
CA ALA A 300 -1.69 0.56 7.42
C ALA A 300 -0.26 0.46 6.83
N VAL A 301 0.53 -0.51 7.28
CA VAL A 301 1.87 -0.79 6.74
C VAL A 301 1.81 -1.41 5.34
N ALA A 302 0.90 -2.35 5.07
CA ALA A 302 0.73 -2.93 3.74
C ALA A 302 0.20 -1.91 2.71
N VAL A 303 -0.52 -0.90 3.17
CA VAL A 303 -1.01 0.23 2.37
C VAL A 303 0.03 1.37 2.31
N ASP A 304 1.22 1.24 2.93
CA ASP A 304 2.23 2.29 2.88
C ASP A 304 2.55 2.66 1.42
N SER A 305 2.11 3.87 1.07
CA SER A 305 2.26 4.52 -0.23
C SER A 305 3.71 4.53 -0.70
N ALA A 306 4.69 4.42 0.21
CA ALA A 306 6.11 4.48 -0.10
C ALA A 306 6.59 3.37 -1.03
N GLU A 307 6.14 2.12 -0.84
CA GLU A 307 6.54 1.00 -1.71
C GLU A 307 5.83 1.08 -3.07
N LEU A 308 4.54 1.42 -3.07
CA LEU A 308 3.78 1.67 -4.30
C LEU A 308 4.34 2.85 -5.10
N ASP A 309 4.77 3.92 -4.42
CA ASP A 309 5.37 5.09 -5.06
C ASP A 309 6.80 4.82 -5.51
N ALA A 310 7.55 3.98 -4.78
CA ALA A 310 8.84 3.48 -5.24
C ALA A 310 8.70 2.63 -6.50
N LEU A 311 7.72 1.72 -6.55
CA LEU A 311 7.42 0.89 -7.72
C LEU A 311 6.98 1.75 -8.91
N LYS A 312 6.08 2.72 -8.71
CA LYS A 312 5.69 3.70 -9.75
C LYS A 312 6.89 4.51 -10.24
N ALA A 313 7.76 4.96 -9.33
CA ALA A 313 8.97 5.70 -9.69
C ALA A 313 9.95 4.83 -10.47
N GLN A 314 10.04 3.53 -10.15
CA GLN A 314 10.84 2.57 -10.89
C GLN A 314 10.26 2.33 -12.28
N MET A 315 8.95 2.07 -12.41
CA MET A 315 8.28 1.93 -13.71
C MET A 315 8.44 3.17 -14.59
N SER A 316 8.37 4.37 -13.99
CA SER A 316 8.59 5.63 -14.69
C SER A 316 10.04 5.78 -15.18
N ARG A 317 11.02 5.38 -14.36
CA ARG A 317 12.44 5.34 -14.74
C ARG A 317 12.68 4.36 -15.87
N ASP A 318 12.12 3.16 -15.79
CA ASP A 318 12.24 2.14 -16.82
C ASP A 318 11.58 2.59 -18.14
N ALA A 319 10.36 3.15 -18.08
CA ALA A 319 9.68 3.72 -19.24
C ALA A 319 10.51 4.83 -19.91
N LYS A 320 11.14 5.72 -19.13
CA LYS A 320 12.04 6.75 -19.65
C LYS A 320 13.27 6.15 -20.31
N ALA A 321 13.93 5.20 -19.66
CA ALA A 321 15.09 4.50 -20.23
C ALA A 321 14.74 3.77 -21.54
N HIS A 322 13.55 3.17 -21.63
CA HIS A 322 13.05 2.56 -22.86
C HIS A 322 12.81 3.57 -23.97
N SER A 323 12.17 4.71 -23.66
CA SER A 323 11.95 5.77 -24.64
C SER A 323 13.25 6.31 -25.22
N ALA A 324 14.28 6.47 -24.37
CA ALA A 324 15.61 6.89 -24.76
C ALA A 324 16.30 5.85 -25.67
N ALA A 325 16.26 4.57 -25.29
CA ALA A 325 16.84 3.49 -26.10
C ALA A 325 16.16 3.36 -27.48
N ILE A 326 14.83 3.58 -27.56
CA ILE A 326 14.11 3.58 -28.84
C ILE A 326 14.52 4.80 -29.69
N ALA A 327 14.70 5.96 -29.08
CA ALA A 327 15.15 7.16 -29.79
C ALA A 327 16.57 6.96 -30.37
N GLU A 328 17.48 6.38 -29.59
CA GLU A 328 18.85 6.08 -30.03
C GLU A 328 18.86 5.02 -31.17
N ALA A 329 18.04 3.97 -31.05
CA ALA A 329 17.89 2.98 -32.12
C ALA A 329 17.38 3.63 -33.42
N ARG A 330 16.43 4.56 -33.34
CA ARG A 330 15.96 5.31 -34.52
C ARG A 330 17.03 6.22 -35.11
N GLU A 331 17.84 6.86 -34.26
CA GLU A 331 18.94 7.71 -34.73
C GLU A 331 20.01 6.90 -35.46
N THR A 332 20.39 5.74 -34.93
CA THR A 332 21.36 4.84 -35.58
C THR A 332 20.84 4.32 -36.91
N VAL A 333 19.57 3.87 -36.98
CA VAL A 333 18.93 3.48 -38.24
C VAL A 333 18.93 4.64 -39.25
N GLY A 334 18.66 5.87 -38.81
CA GLY A 334 18.77 7.07 -39.63
C GLY A 334 20.17 7.26 -40.22
N LYS A 335 21.22 7.16 -39.39
CA LYS A 335 22.63 7.25 -39.84
C LYS A 335 22.99 6.18 -40.87
N TRP A 336 22.55 4.95 -40.66
CA TRP A 336 22.77 3.84 -41.60
C TRP A 336 22.03 4.06 -42.93
N SER A 337 20.80 4.57 -42.88
CA SER A 337 20.03 4.95 -44.06
C SER A 337 20.72 6.06 -44.85
N ASP A 338 21.17 7.11 -44.18
CA ASP A 338 21.88 8.23 -44.82
C ASP A 338 23.19 7.77 -45.45
N TYR A 339 23.96 6.92 -44.76
CA TYR A 339 25.17 6.32 -45.29
C TYR A 339 24.90 5.45 -46.52
N ALA A 340 23.89 4.59 -46.47
CA ALA A 340 23.49 3.74 -47.60
C ALA A 340 23.03 4.57 -48.80
N ASN A 341 22.28 5.65 -48.58
CA ASN A 341 21.88 6.58 -49.63
C ASN A 341 23.08 7.33 -50.22
N GLY A 342 24.04 7.74 -49.39
CA GLY A 342 25.29 8.33 -49.83
C GLY A 342 26.09 7.38 -50.73
N LEU A 343 26.21 6.10 -50.35
CA LEU A 343 26.85 5.07 -51.19
C LEU A 343 26.11 4.85 -52.51
N LYS A 344 24.77 4.81 -52.51
CA LYS A 344 23.97 4.73 -53.74
C LYS A 344 24.23 5.91 -54.67
N GLN A 345 24.30 7.13 -54.13
CA GLN A 345 24.59 8.32 -54.92
C GLN A 345 26.01 8.30 -55.49
N GLN A 346 27.01 7.87 -54.70
CA GLN A 346 28.38 7.70 -55.16
C GLN A 346 28.47 6.68 -56.31
N LEU A 347 27.74 5.56 -56.20
CA LEU A 347 27.68 4.55 -57.25
C LEU A 347 27.02 5.09 -58.53
N ALA A 348 25.92 5.84 -58.40
CA ALA A 348 25.26 6.47 -59.54
C ALA A 348 26.20 7.47 -60.25
N GLN A 349 26.90 8.32 -59.50
CA GLN A 349 27.88 9.26 -60.06
C GLN A 349 29.06 8.55 -60.72
N ALA A 350 29.56 7.45 -60.13
CA ALA A 350 30.62 6.64 -60.73
C ALA A 350 30.15 6.01 -62.06
N ASN A 351 28.93 5.47 -62.10
CA ASN A 351 28.35 4.90 -63.32
C ASN A 351 28.15 5.96 -64.41
N GLU A 352 27.65 7.15 -64.07
CA GLU A 352 27.49 8.25 -65.03
C GLU A 352 28.83 8.66 -65.65
N LYS A 353 29.86 8.82 -64.83
CA LYS A 353 31.22 9.11 -65.31
C LYS A 353 31.75 8.01 -66.23
N MET A 354 31.52 6.75 -65.89
CA MET A 354 31.92 5.61 -66.72
C MET A 354 31.25 5.66 -68.10
N ILE A 355 29.94 5.96 -68.16
CA ILE A 355 29.22 6.07 -69.43
C ILE A 355 29.84 7.16 -70.31
N VAL A 356 30.21 8.31 -69.73
CA VAL A 356 30.87 9.40 -70.47
C VAL A 356 32.23 8.97 -71.01
N VAL A 357 33.03 8.26 -70.21
CA VAL A 357 34.35 7.76 -70.64
C VAL A 357 34.20 6.75 -71.77
N LEU A 358 33.26 5.80 -71.67
CA LEU A 358 32.99 4.82 -72.72
C LEU A 358 32.48 5.47 -74.01
N ALA A 359 31.61 6.48 -73.91
CA ALA A 359 31.14 7.24 -75.06
C ALA A 359 32.30 8.00 -75.74
N ARG A 360 33.18 8.61 -74.94
CA ARG A 360 34.37 9.31 -75.44
C ARG A 360 35.33 8.36 -76.13
N SER A 361 35.66 7.23 -75.52
CA SER A 361 36.57 6.24 -76.11
C SER A 361 36.00 5.63 -77.40
N ALA A 362 34.69 5.36 -77.45
CA ALA A 362 34.02 4.94 -78.68
C ALA A 362 34.08 6.02 -79.78
N GLY A 363 33.92 7.30 -79.41
CA GLY A 363 34.08 8.44 -80.31
C GLY A 363 35.51 8.54 -80.86
N GLU A 364 36.52 8.48 -80.00
CA GLU A 364 37.94 8.50 -80.35
C GLU A 364 38.32 7.30 -81.24
N ALA A 365 37.80 6.10 -80.94
CA ALA A 365 37.96 4.91 -81.79
C ALA A 365 37.30 5.08 -83.18
N SER A 366 36.16 5.78 -83.26
CA SER A 366 35.52 6.09 -84.54
C SER A 366 36.34 7.07 -85.37
N LEU A 367 36.92 8.10 -84.72
CA LEU A 367 37.74 9.11 -85.35
C LEU A 367 39.05 8.51 -85.86
N SER A 368 39.72 7.71 -85.04
CA SER A 368 40.95 7.00 -85.44
C SER A 368 40.71 6.03 -86.60
N ARG A 369 39.60 5.29 -86.62
CA ARG A 369 39.21 4.47 -87.79
C ARG A 369 39.00 5.30 -89.05
N ARG A 370 38.37 6.48 -88.96
CA ARG A 370 38.20 7.38 -90.11
C ARG A 370 39.54 7.94 -90.58
N LEU A 371 40.41 8.38 -89.67
CA LEU A 371 41.75 8.86 -90.01
C LEU A 371 42.59 7.77 -90.67
N ALA A 372 42.56 6.54 -90.16
CA ALA A 372 43.25 5.41 -90.78
C ALA A 372 42.70 5.10 -92.18
N ALA A 373 41.38 5.18 -92.38
CA ALA A 373 40.77 5.01 -93.70
C ALA A 373 41.18 6.11 -94.70
N GLU A 374 41.24 7.38 -94.27
CA GLU A 374 41.74 8.46 -95.11
C GLU A 374 43.24 8.35 -95.39
N LEU A 375 44.05 7.98 -94.39
CA LEU A 375 45.49 7.75 -94.55
C LEU A 375 45.75 6.62 -95.55
N GLY A 376 44.97 5.53 -95.49
CA GLY A 376 45.06 4.42 -96.46
C GLY A 376 44.66 4.80 -97.89
N ARG A 377 43.86 5.86 -98.08
CA ARG A 377 43.56 6.42 -99.42
C ARG A 377 44.70 7.26 -99.96
N VAL A 378 45.41 8.00 -99.10
CA VAL A 378 46.51 8.89 -99.49
C VAL A 378 47.82 8.13 -99.64
N GLU A 379 48.13 7.22 -98.72
CA GLU A 379 49.39 6.46 -98.67
C GLU A 379 49.16 5.01 -98.19
N PRO A 380 48.91 4.06 -99.12
CA PRO A 380 48.51 2.70 -98.78
C PRO A 380 49.57 1.86 -98.05
N GLN A 381 50.85 2.22 -98.18
CA GLN A 381 51.98 1.47 -97.58
C GLN A 381 52.45 2.08 -96.24
N HIS A 382 51.73 3.07 -95.72
CA HIS A 382 52.16 3.81 -94.52
C HIS A 382 52.26 2.89 -93.28
N GLU A 383 53.34 3.03 -92.51
CA GLU A 383 53.67 2.14 -91.38
C GLU A 383 52.62 2.15 -90.26
N LEU A 384 51.92 3.28 -90.06
CA LEU A 384 50.80 3.41 -89.10
C LEU A 384 49.54 2.63 -89.46
N LEU A 385 49.45 2.05 -90.67
CA LEU A 385 48.34 1.17 -91.07
C LEU A 385 48.61 -0.30 -90.75
N ARG A 386 49.86 -0.65 -90.39
CA ARG A 386 50.19 -2.01 -89.98
C ARG A 386 49.54 -2.29 -88.62
N ASN A 387 48.92 -3.47 -88.51
CA ASN A 387 48.19 -3.85 -87.29
C ASN A 387 49.14 -3.93 -86.07
N GLU A 388 50.37 -4.39 -86.29
CA GLU A 388 51.42 -4.52 -85.27
C GLU A 388 51.80 -3.16 -84.64
N THR A 389 52.01 -2.12 -85.46
CA THR A 389 52.36 -0.78 -84.99
C THR A 389 51.18 -0.10 -84.30
N GLN A 390 49.95 -0.30 -84.79
CA GLN A 390 48.74 0.20 -84.11
C GLN A 390 48.56 -0.45 -82.73
N GLN A 391 48.75 -1.77 -82.63
CA GLN A 391 48.69 -2.48 -81.34
C GLN A 391 49.77 -2.01 -80.38
N GLN A 392 51.00 -1.80 -80.87
CA GLN A 392 52.10 -1.32 -80.04
C GLN A 392 51.80 0.08 -79.47
N VAL A 393 51.34 1.02 -80.30
CA VAL A 393 50.98 2.38 -79.85
C VAL A 393 49.83 2.34 -78.84
N VAL A 394 48.82 1.48 -79.05
CA VAL A 394 47.70 1.31 -78.10
C VAL A 394 48.20 0.78 -76.76
N VAL A 395 49.07 -0.24 -76.77
CA VAL A 395 49.64 -0.84 -75.55
C VAL A 395 50.53 0.15 -74.81
N GLU A 396 51.36 0.91 -75.52
CA GLU A 396 52.20 1.96 -74.93
C GLU A 396 51.35 3.08 -74.31
N ALA A 397 50.28 3.50 -74.99
CA ALA A 397 49.36 4.51 -74.47
C ALA A 397 48.60 4.03 -73.22
N ILE A 398 48.12 2.77 -73.22
CA ILE A 398 47.48 2.14 -72.06
C ILE A 398 48.44 2.10 -70.88
N ASN A 399 49.67 1.63 -71.09
CA ASN A 399 50.70 1.58 -70.04
C ASN A 399 51.05 2.98 -69.51
N ALA A 400 51.28 3.96 -70.39
CA ALA A 400 51.60 5.32 -69.96
C ALA A 400 50.45 6.00 -69.18
N HIS A 401 49.20 5.68 -69.49
CA HIS A 401 48.05 6.20 -68.75
C HIS A 401 47.89 5.50 -67.39
N LEU A 402 48.02 4.17 -67.35
CA LEU A 402 47.93 3.40 -66.11
C LEU A 402 49.09 3.70 -65.17
N GLU A 403 50.32 3.89 -65.68
CA GLU A 403 51.49 4.23 -64.86
C GLU A 403 51.31 5.59 -64.17
N LYS A 404 50.70 6.57 -64.86
CA LYS A 404 50.31 7.86 -64.24
C LYS A 404 49.32 7.69 -63.10
N GLN A 405 48.48 6.66 -63.15
CA GLN A 405 47.52 6.30 -62.11
C GLN A 405 48.10 5.31 -61.07
N GLY A 406 49.38 4.94 -61.18
CA GLY A 406 50.03 4.00 -60.26
C GLY A 406 49.72 2.53 -60.55
N TYR A 407 49.38 2.18 -61.78
CA TYR A 407 49.10 0.82 -62.25
C TYR A 407 49.99 0.44 -63.44
N ARG A 408 50.20 -0.86 -63.68
CA ARG A 408 50.91 -1.38 -64.85
C ARG A 408 50.02 -2.39 -65.58
N TYR A 409 50.01 -2.34 -66.90
CA TYR A 409 49.31 -3.30 -67.75
C TYR A 409 50.28 -4.36 -68.27
N ASP A 410 49.99 -5.61 -67.94
CA ASP A 410 50.70 -6.75 -68.51
C ASP A 410 50.05 -7.14 -69.84
N VAL A 411 50.81 -6.94 -70.92
CA VAL A 411 50.40 -7.17 -72.30
C VAL A 411 50.08 -8.64 -72.58
N ASN A 412 50.73 -9.57 -71.86
CA ASN A 412 50.58 -11.00 -72.09
C ASN A 412 49.37 -11.59 -71.35
N THR A 413 48.95 -10.99 -70.24
CA THR A 413 47.85 -11.50 -69.39
C THR A 413 46.61 -10.61 -69.42
N GLY A 414 46.72 -9.39 -69.96
CA GLY A 414 45.65 -8.38 -69.93
C GLY A 414 45.34 -7.85 -68.53
N ALA A 415 46.14 -8.20 -67.52
CA ALA A 415 45.92 -7.81 -66.14
C ALA A 415 46.48 -6.41 -65.85
N VAL A 416 45.75 -5.65 -65.04
CA VAL A 416 46.18 -4.36 -64.50
C VAL A 416 46.57 -4.56 -63.04
N SER A 417 47.84 -4.37 -62.73
CA SER A 417 48.39 -4.53 -61.38
C SER A 417 48.79 -3.19 -60.79
N LYS A 418 48.62 -3.00 -59.48
CA LYS A 418 49.05 -1.77 -58.80
C LYS A 418 50.58 -1.76 -58.68
N LEU A 419 51.20 -0.61 -58.93
CA LEU A 419 52.63 -0.41 -58.69
C LEU A 419 52.84 -0.30 -57.17
N ASP A 420 53.59 -1.24 -56.58
CA ASP A 420 53.97 -1.20 -55.17
C ASP A 420 54.92 -0.02 -54.92
N THR A 421 54.41 1.09 -54.38
CA THR A 421 55.20 2.27 -54.00
C THR A 421 55.89 2.11 -52.63
N GLU A 422 56.35 0.92 -52.29
CA GLU A 422 57.22 0.68 -51.12
C GLU A 422 58.58 0.14 -51.57
N ARG A 423 59.40 1.03 -52.16
CA ARG A 423 60.88 0.94 -52.24
C ARG A 423 61.43 2.16 -53.02
N SER A 424 61.16 3.36 -52.53
CA SER A 424 61.92 4.55 -52.93
C SER A 424 61.90 5.60 -51.81
N SER A 425 62.51 5.23 -50.69
CA SER A 425 63.08 6.18 -49.74
C SER A 425 64.28 5.50 -49.10
N ALA A 426 65.42 5.60 -49.79
CA ALA A 426 66.75 5.45 -49.24
C ALA A 426 67.53 6.73 -49.60
#